data_AF-A0A950MDX9-F1
#
_entry.id   AF-A0A950MDX9-F1
#
_cell.length_a   1.000
_cell.length_b   1.000
_cell.length_c   1.000
_cell.angle_alpha   90.00
_cell.angle_beta   90.00
_cell.angle_gamma   90.00
#
_symmetry.space_group_name_H-M   'P 1'
#
loop_
_entity.id
_entity.type
_entity.pdbx_description
1 polymer ?
#
loop_
_entity_poly.entity_id
_entity_poly.type
_entity_poly.pdbx_seq_one_letter_code
_entity_poly.pdbx_strand_id
1 'polypeptide(L)'
;CARPELSAWAAVGAVLFAAFNVLLTRMIFAWIDRWLAQRRTREVLGLVFLFLLLGAQLMNPALYGPHGHPSQKTLSAMLHATRMANRVQGFLPPGLAGGAVESAQRGDAMAGTASLVGLALYALAAGSLLGIRLRAEYRGESLGEAPRAVAQRRVQKRVFDLAGPVGAVVEKELRYLARSGVMLYSLLAPLIMLFVLGRGGQTGGMERFALPLGSAYGFLGLTRLVYNSLGGEGSGIQLYFMSPTPVRTVMLAKNLVQITLFLVELAVVIAIVISRFGLPHRGMLVLTACWLLFALPLQLAAGNLLSINMAYRMTLTRMSREQGAAGNGLLSLLIQLIIVGVGAGIYFWLSYLGQVQLAAWVFLALAAGAIVLWLRVLADADRMAMRRRDALIESLAKAA
;
A
#
# COMPACT_ATOMS: atom_id res chain seq x y z
N CYS A 1 -26.09 -17.05 48.29
CA CYS A 1 -27.02 -18.15 47.98
C CYS A 1 -27.24 -18.22 46.48
N ALA A 2 -26.61 -19.20 45.80
CA ALA A 2 -26.85 -19.43 44.37
C ALA A 2 -28.26 -19.99 44.20
N ARG A 3 -29.13 -19.27 43.48
CA ARG A 3 -30.50 -19.73 43.19
C ARG A 3 -30.43 -20.77 42.06
N PRO A 4 -30.84 -22.03 42.28
CA PRO A 4 -30.73 -23.11 41.29
C PRO A 4 -31.60 -22.89 40.05
N GLU A 5 -32.61 -22.02 40.13
CA GLU A 5 -33.44 -21.67 38.98
C GLU A 5 -32.71 -20.76 37.98
N LEU A 6 -31.79 -19.92 38.44
CA LEU A 6 -30.99 -19.03 37.58
C LEU A 6 -29.88 -19.78 36.83
N SER A 7 -29.39 -20.90 37.38
CA SER A 7 -28.33 -21.69 36.74
C SER A 7 -28.83 -22.42 35.49
N ALA A 8 -30.10 -22.85 35.45
CA ALA A 8 -30.69 -23.49 34.28
C ALA A 8 -30.81 -22.53 33.09
N TRP A 9 -31.31 -21.31 33.32
CA TRP A 9 -31.40 -20.26 32.28
C TRP A 9 -30.03 -19.81 31.79
N ALA A 10 -29.07 -19.63 32.70
CA ALA A 10 -27.70 -19.29 32.35
C ALA A 10 -27.02 -20.41 31.55
N ALA A 11 -27.23 -21.67 31.92
CA ALA A 11 -26.67 -22.82 31.21
C ALA A 11 -27.23 -22.93 29.78
N VAL A 12 -28.55 -22.82 29.60
CA VAL A 12 -29.19 -22.88 28.27
C VAL A 12 -28.75 -21.71 27.38
N GLY A 13 -28.74 -20.49 27.92
CA GLY A 13 -28.24 -19.31 27.21
C GLY A 13 -26.78 -19.44 26.80
N ALA A 14 -25.92 -19.93 27.71
CA ALA A 14 -24.49 -20.14 27.44
C ALA A 14 -24.26 -21.21 26.36
N VAL A 15 -25.01 -22.32 26.39
CA VAL A 15 -24.90 -23.40 25.39
C VAL A 15 -25.36 -22.91 24.02
N LEU A 16 -26.49 -22.20 23.92
CA LEU A 16 -26.98 -21.64 22.66
C LEU A 16 -26.01 -20.58 22.10
N PHE A 17 -25.46 -19.73 22.96
CA PHE A 17 -24.48 -18.73 22.57
C PHE A 17 -23.16 -19.37 22.11
N ALA A 18 -22.68 -20.42 22.80
CA ALA A 18 -21.51 -21.18 22.39
C ALA A 18 -21.74 -21.88 21.04
N ALA A 19 -22.90 -22.52 20.85
CA ALA A 19 -23.27 -23.17 19.59
C ALA A 19 -23.31 -22.17 18.43
N PHE A 20 -23.94 -21.01 18.64
CA PHE A 20 -23.94 -19.92 17.66
C PHE A 20 -22.52 -19.46 17.33
N ASN A 21 -21.67 -19.20 18.32
CA ASN A 21 -20.29 -18.74 18.08
C ASN A 21 -19.46 -19.77 17.32
N VAL A 22 -19.58 -21.06 17.63
CA VAL A 22 -18.87 -22.13 16.92
C VAL A 22 -19.32 -22.21 15.46
N LEU A 23 -20.63 -22.16 15.21
CA LEU A 23 -21.19 -22.18 13.85
C LEU A 23 -20.79 -20.94 13.05
N LEU A 24 -20.88 -19.75 13.66
CA LEU A 24 -20.49 -18.48 13.06
C LEU A 24 -18.99 -18.48 12.74
N THR A 25 -18.15 -18.94 13.66
CA THR A 25 -16.70 -19.01 13.47
C THR A 25 -16.34 -19.94 12.31
N ARG A 26 -16.94 -21.15 12.25
CA ARG A 26 -16.73 -22.06 11.11
C ARG A 26 -17.22 -21.46 9.79
N MET A 27 -18.35 -20.75 9.80
CA MET A 27 -18.88 -20.07 8.62
C MET A 27 -17.94 -18.96 8.13
N ILE A 28 -17.45 -18.13 9.06
CA ILE A 28 -16.50 -17.04 8.79
C ILE A 28 -15.19 -17.60 8.24
N PHE A 29 -14.59 -18.60 8.89
CA PHE A 29 -13.34 -19.21 8.41
C PHE A 29 -13.48 -19.74 7.00
N ALA A 30 -14.54 -20.48 6.74
CA ALA A 30 -14.75 -21.00 5.41
C ALA A 30 -14.97 -19.85 4.40
N TRP A 31 -15.65 -18.76 4.75
CA TRP A 31 -15.81 -17.59 3.85
C TRP A 31 -14.47 -16.86 3.62
N ILE A 32 -13.66 -16.69 4.66
CA ILE A 32 -12.32 -16.11 4.59
C ILE A 32 -11.43 -16.97 3.70
N ASP A 33 -11.45 -18.30 3.84
CA ASP A 33 -10.66 -19.22 3.02
C ASP A 33 -10.98 -19.04 1.53
N ARG A 34 -12.26 -18.83 1.18
CA ARG A 34 -12.65 -18.50 -0.21
C ARG A 34 -12.08 -17.17 -0.67
N TRP A 35 -12.18 -16.14 0.18
CA TRP A 35 -11.66 -14.80 -0.14
C TRP A 35 -10.13 -14.80 -0.28
N LEU A 36 -9.43 -15.61 0.51
CA LEU A 36 -7.97 -15.75 0.47
C LEU A 36 -7.50 -16.67 -0.68
N ALA A 37 -8.29 -17.66 -1.07
CA ALA A 37 -8.03 -18.54 -2.20
C ALA A 37 -8.01 -17.75 -3.53
N GLN A 38 -8.88 -16.75 -3.66
CA GLN A 38 -8.94 -15.92 -4.85
C GLN A 38 -7.86 -14.82 -4.81
N ARG A 39 -6.79 -14.98 -5.61
CA ARG A 39 -5.64 -14.07 -5.66
C ARG A 39 -6.00 -12.58 -5.72
N ARG A 40 -6.96 -12.21 -6.58
CA ARG A 40 -7.41 -10.82 -6.75
C ARG A 40 -8.11 -10.28 -5.50
N THR A 41 -8.87 -11.12 -4.81
CA THR A 41 -9.64 -10.74 -3.61
C THR A 41 -8.70 -10.55 -2.42
N ARG A 42 -7.66 -11.39 -2.29
CA ARG A 42 -6.59 -11.22 -1.30
C ARG A 42 -5.82 -9.91 -1.51
N GLU A 43 -5.48 -9.56 -2.74
CA GLU A 43 -4.80 -8.29 -3.06
C GLU A 43 -5.69 -7.08 -2.76
N VAL A 44 -6.99 -7.14 -3.10
CA VAL A 44 -7.96 -6.08 -2.79
C VAL A 44 -8.19 -5.96 -1.28
N LEU A 45 -8.33 -7.07 -0.54
CA LEU A 45 -8.46 -7.06 0.92
C LEU A 45 -7.23 -6.47 1.59
N GLY A 46 -6.03 -6.84 1.14
CA GLY A 46 -4.80 -6.27 1.64
C GLY A 46 -4.75 -4.76 1.42
N LEU A 47 -5.13 -4.29 0.23
CA LEU A 47 -5.19 -2.88 -0.12
C LEU A 47 -6.26 -2.13 0.69
N VAL A 48 -7.47 -2.67 0.82
CA VAL A 48 -8.56 -2.09 1.62
C VAL A 48 -8.18 -2.03 3.10
N PHE A 49 -7.62 -3.10 3.66
CA PHE A 49 -7.17 -3.15 5.04
C PHE A 49 -6.05 -2.14 5.30
N LEU A 50 -5.12 -2.00 4.35
CA LEU A 50 -4.07 -0.99 4.39
C LEU A 50 -4.65 0.43 4.38
N PHE A 51 -5.57 0.73 3.46
CA PHE A 51 -6.24 2.04 3.39
C PHE A 51 -7.09 2.31 4.62
N LEU A 52 -7.72 1.30 5.23
CA LEU A 52 -8.44 1.40 6.49
C LEU A 52 -7.49 1.71 7.65
N LEU A 53 -6.37 0.99 7.75
CA LEU A 53 -5.34 1.23 8.76
C LEU A 53 -4.74 2.61 8.60
N LEU A 54 -4.37 3.01 7.37
CA LEU A 54 -3.87 4.33 7.05
C LEU A 54 -4.90 5.42 7.34
N GLY A 55 -6.16 5.20 6.96
CA GLY A 55 -7.27 6.13 7.21
C GLY A 55 -7.52 6.31 8.71
N ALA A 56 -7.63 5.23 9.47
CA ALA A 56 -7.77 5.26 10.92
C ALA A 56 -6.56 5.93 11.60
N GLN A 57 -5.35 5.68 11.07
CA GLN A 57 -4.12 6.32 11.50
C GLN A 57 -4.11 7.83 11.22
N LEU A 58 -4.57 8.26 10.04
CA LEU A 58 -4.64 9.67 9.63
C LEU A 58 -5.73 10.45 10.39
N MET A 59 -6.80 9.78 10.80
CA MET A 59 -7.83 10.34 11.69
C MET A 59 -7.38 10.43 13.16
N ASN A 60 -6.42 9.60 13.58
CA ASN A 60 -5.91 9.59 14.96
C ASN A 60 -5.44 10.98 15.48
N PRO A 61 -4.61 11.76 14.77
CA PRO A 61 -4.23 13.12 15.20
C PRO A 61 -5.36 14.16 15.12
N ALA A 62 -6.41 13.92 14.33
CA ALA A 62 -7.60 14.77 14.35
C ALA A 62 -8.50 14.47 15.58
N LEU A 63 -8.40 13.26 16.13
CA LEU A 63 -9.16 12.80 17.29
C LEU A 63 -8.47 13.13 18.63
N TYR A 64 -7.13 13.13 18.65
CA TYR A 64 -6.30 13.50 19.80
C TYR A 64 -5.59 14.82 19.50
N GLY A 65 -6.04 15.92 20.13
CA GLY A 65 -5.41 17.23 19.96
C GLY A 65 -3.95 17.25 20.44
N PRO A 66 -3.25 18.39 20.26
CA PRO A 66 -1.81 18.52 20.56
C PRO A 66 -1.39 18.16 22.00
N HIS A 67 -2.36 18.09 22.93
CA HIS A 67 -2.15 17.85 24.36
C HIS A 67 -2.57 16.43 24.81
N GLY A 68 -2.78 15.48 23.91
CA GLY A 68 -3.06 14.08 24.27
C GLY A 68 -4.42 13.81 24.94
N HIS A 69 -5.25 14.84 25.14
CA HIS A 69 -6.60 14.69 25.65
C HIS A 69 -7.61 14.55 24.50
N PRO A 70 -8.52 13.55 24.55
CA PRO A 70 -9.60 13.43 23.58
C PRO A 70 -10.49 14.68 23.63
N SER A 71 -10.81 15.27 22.48
CA SER A 71 -11.66 16.47 22.44
C SER A 71 -13.04 16.17 23.04
N GLN A 72 -13.66 17.14 23.71
CA GLN A 72 -15.04 17.01 24.25
C GLN A 72 -16.07 16.62 23.17
N LYS A 73 -15.83 16.99 21.90
CA LYS A 73 -16.64 16.56 20.75
C LYS A 73 -16.44 15.07 20.43
N THR A 74 -15.23 14.55 20.60
CA THR A 74 -14.91 13.13 20.46
C THR A 74 -15.52 12.32 21.59
N LEU A 75 -15.46 12.81 22.84
CA LEU A 75 -16.08 12.15 23.99
C LEU A 75 -17.60 12.08 23.83
N SER A 76 -18.25 13.15 23.36
CA SER A 76 -19.70 13.17 23.11
C SER A 76 -20.11 12.34 21.89
N ALA A 77 -19.34 12.35 20.80
CA ALA A 77 -19.57 11.46 19.65
C ALA A 77 -19.38 9.98 20.03
N MET A 78 -18.38 9.67 20.85
CA MET A 78 -18.14 8.32 21.37
C MET A 78 -19.24 7.89 22.35
N LEU A 79 -19.76 8.81 23.18
CA LEU A 79 -20.91 8.57 24.04
C LEU A 79 -22.23 8.40 23.25
N HIS A 80 -22.39 9.09 22.12
CA HIS A 80 -23.52 8.88 21.22
C HIS A 80 -23.40 7.54 20.48
N ALA A 81 -22.19 7.19 20.02
CA ALA A 81 -21.91 5.91 19.39
C ALA A 81 -22.08 4.74 20.38
N THR A 82 -21.69 4.88 21.66
CA THR A 82 -21.91 3.83 22.68
C THR A 82 -23.38 3.69 23.05
N ARG A 83 -24.17 4.78 23.05
CA ARG A 83 -25.63 4.68 23.25
C ARG A 83 -26.34 4.03 22.07
N MET A 84 -25.93 4.32 20.83
CA MET A 84 -26.47 3.62 19.65
C MET A 84 -26.00 2.16 19.62
N ALA A 85 -24.74 1.90 19.95
CA ALA A 85 -24.20 0.55 20.07
C ALA A 85 -24.94 -0.26 21.14
N ASN A 86 -25.24 0.30 22.31
CA ASN A 86 -26.01 -0.40 23.35
C ASN A 86 -27.43 -0.78 22.91
N ARG A 87 -28.12 0.06 22.11
CA ARG A 87 -29.44 -0.29 21.55
C ARG A 87 -29.36 -1.43 20.54
N VAL A 88 -28.34 -1.41 19.69
CA VAL A 88 -28.12 -2.48 18.69
C VAL A 88 -27.60 -3.75 19.37
N GLN A 89 -26.80 -3.63 20.42
CA GLN A 89 -26.25 -4.73 21.21
C GLN A 89 -27.33 -5.54 21.91
N GLY A 90 -28.42 -4.92 22.33
CA GLY A 90 -29.60 -5.62 22.87
C GLY A 90 -30.25 -6.60 21.88
N PHE A 91 -30.15 -6.36 20.58
CA PHE A 91 -30.62 -7.27 19.53
C PHE A 91 -29.55 -8.26 19.05
N LEU A 92 -28.29 -8.05 19.43
CA LEU A 92 -27.19 -8.92 19.05
C LEU A 92 -27.13 -10.15 19.98
N PRO A 93 -26.62 -11.31 19.50
CA PRO A 93 -26.50 -12.54 20.27
C PRO A 93 -25.96 -12.41 21.71
N PRO A 94 -24.90 -11.61 21.98
CA PRO A 94 -24.44 -11.39 23.36
C PRO A 94 -25.42 -10.58 24.23
N GLY A 95 -26.18 -9.65 23.67
CA GLY A 95 -27.22 -8.91 24.41
C GLY A 95 -28.49 -9.73 24.64
N LEU A 96 -28.83 -10.64 23.73
CA LEU A 96 -29.91 -11.61 23.93
C LEU A 96 -29.55 -12.66 24.98
N ALA A 97 -28.29 -13.14 25.00
CA ALA A 97 -27.80 -14.03 26.06
C ALA A 97 -27.77 -13.35 27.44
N GLY A 98 -27.29 -12.09 27.50
CA GLY A 98 -27.32 -11.28 28.73
C GLY A 98 -28.74 -10.93 29.18
N GLY A 99 -29.60 -10.55 28.23
CA GLY A 99 -31.01 -10.21 28.46
C GLY A 99 -31.83 -11.40 28.97
N ALA A 100 -31.54 -12.63 28.53
CA ALA A 100 -32.19 -13.84 29.07
C ALA A 100 -31.87 -14.04 30.57
N VAL A 101 -30.63 -13.78 30.99
CA VAL A 101 -30.20 -13.90 32.39
C VAL A 101 -30.74 -12.75 33.24
N GLU A 102 -30.74 -11.53 32.70
CA GLU A 102 -31.27 -10.33 33.36
C GLU A 102 -32.80 -10.39 33.55
N SER A 103 -33.53 -10.91 32.55
CA SER A 103 -34.98 -11.13 32.63
C SER A 103 -35.35 -12.21 33.63
N ALA A 104 -34.55 -13.28 33.72
CA ALA A 104 -34.70 -14.32 34.74
C ALA A 104 -34.45 -13.79 36.16
N GLN A 105 -33.55 -12.81 36.33
CA GLN A 105 -33.35 -12.14 37.63
C GLN A 105 -34.54 -11.26 38.03
N ARG A 106 -35.25 -10.66 37.06
CA ARG A 106 -36.43 -9.82 37.29
C ARG A 106 -37.74 -10.60 37.43
N GLY A 107 -37.71 -11.93 37.22
CA GLY A 107 -38.90 -12.78 37.27
C GLY A 107 -39.78 -12.70 36.02
N ASP A 108 -39.28 -12.09 34.94
CA ASP A 108 -40.04 -11.86 33.71
C ASP A 108 -39.77 -12.99 32.69
N ALA A 109 -40.53 -14.08 32.82
CA ALA A 109 -40.36 -15.29 32.02
C ALA A 109 -40.63 -15.06 30.52
N MET A 110 -41.50 -14.11 30.17
CA MET A 110 -41.81 -13.81 28.76
C MET A 110 -40.64 -13.10 28.07
N ALA A 111 -40.01 -12.13 28.74
CA ALA A 111 -38.84 -11.44 28.19
C ALA A 111 -37.61 -12.38 28.07
N GLY A 112 -37.44 -13.28 29.05
CA GLY A 112 -36.37 -14.29 29.05
C GLY A 112 -36.52 -15.35 27.95
N THR A 113 -37.73 -15.89 27.76
CA THR A 113 -38.04 -16.83 26.67
C THR A 113 -37.88 -16.19 25.30
N ALA A 114 -38.35 -14.96 25.10
CA ALA A 114 -38.20 -14.24 23.83
C ALA A 114 -36.72 -14.05 23.45
N SER A 115 -35.86 -13.74 24.44
CA SER A 115 -34.42 -13.58 24.23
C SER A 115 -33.72 -14.90 23.86
N LEU A 116 -34.10 -16.02 24.49
CA LEU A 116 -33.60 -17.36 24.13
C LEU A 116 -34.08 -17.80 22.73
N VAL A 117 -35.32 -17.51 22.37
CA VAL A 117 -35.86 -17.80 21.03
C VAL A 117 -35.12 -17.00 19.97
N GLY A 118 -34.85 -15.72 20.23
CA GLY A 118 -34.03 -14.88 19.34
C GLY A 118 -32.62 -15.46 19.14
N LEU A 119 -31.97 -15.92 20.21
CA LEU A 119 -30.66 -16.55 20.15
C LEU A 119 -30.68 -17.88 19.37
N ALA A 120 -31.72 -18.69 19.57
CA ALA A 120 -31.92 -19.94 18.83
C ALA A 120 -32.15 -19.69 17.33
N LEU A 121 -32.90 -18.65 16.96
CA LEU A 121 -33.09 -18.24 15.57
C LEU A 121 -31.77 -17.82 14.92
N TYR A 122 -30.91 -17.07 15.62
CA TYR A 122 -29.57 -16.74 15.13
C TYR A 122 -28.69 -17.97 14.92
N ALA A 123 -28.74 -18.94 15.85
CA ALA A 123 -28.02 -20.21 15.72
C ALA A 123 -28.51 -21.03 14.52
N LEU A 124 -29.83 -21.11 14.31
CA LEU A 124 -30.43 -21.80 13.16
C LEU A 124 -30.11 -21.11 11.84
N ALA A 125 -30.11 -19.76 11.80
CA ALA A 125 -29.73 -19.01 10.61
C ALA A 125 -28.26 -19.26 10.23
N ALA A 126 -27.33 -19.16 11.19
CA ALA A 126 -25.92 -19.44 10.95
C ALA A 126 -25.67 -20.91 10.54
N GLY A 127 -26.35 -21.86 11.21
CA GLY A 127 -26.25 -23.29 10.91
C GLY A 127 -26.83 -23.66 9.54
N SER A 128 -27.95 -23.08 9.14
CA SER A 128 -28.58 -23.33 7.84
C SER A 128 -27.74 -22.78 6.68
N LEU A 129 -27.19 -21.56 6.81
CA LEU A 129 -26.26 -20.99 5.83
C LEU A 129 -25.00 -21.86 5.66
N LEU A 130 -24.42 -22.32 6.76
CA LEU A 130 -23.28 -23.24 6.74
C LEU A 130 -23.65 -24.60 6.12
N GLY A 131 -24.84 -25.13 6.43
CA GLY A 131 -25.34 -26.39 5.88
C GLY A 131 -25.63 -26.34 4.38
N ILE A 132 -26.23 -25.26 3.88
CA ILE A 132 -26.43 -25.03 2.44
C ILE A 132 -25.08 -25.05 1.72
N ARG A 133 -24.09 -24.39 2.30
CA ARG A 133 -22.76 -24.30 1.71
C ARG A 133 -22.01 -25.63 1.72
N LEU A 134 -21.97 -26.34 2.85
CA LEU A 134 -21.34 -27.65 2.93
C LEU A 134 -22.00 -28.64 1.97
N ARG A 135 -23.33 -28.59 1.80
CA ARG A 135 -24.04 -29.41 0.80
C ARG A 135 -23.62 -29.10 -0.63
N ALA A 136 -23.36 -27.85 -0.98
CA ALA A 136 -22.84 -27.48 -2.29
C ALA A 136 -21.40 -27.99 -2.50
N GLU A 137 -20.57 -27.92 -1.46
CA GLU A 137 -19.17 -28.37 -1.48
C GLU A 137 -19.04 -29.91 -1.59
N TYR A 138 -19.82 -30.67 -0.82
CA TYR A 138 -19.87 -32.15 -0.89
C TYR A 138 -20.54 -32.67 -2.18
N ARG A 139 -21.30 -31.84 -2.89
CA ARG A 139 -21.88 -32.19 -4.21
C ARG A 139 -20.90 -32.03 -5.38
N GLY A 140 -19.65 -31.65 -5.10
CA GLY A 140 -18.62 -31.54 -6.13
C GLY A 140 -18.81 -30.35 -7.06
N GLU A 141 -19.69 -29.40 -6.73
CA GLU A 141 -19.65 -28.09 -7.37
C GLU A 141 -18.32 -27.44 -6.98
N SER A 142 -17.35 -27.44 -7.89
CA SER A 142 -16.09 -26.71 -7.71
C SER A 142 -16.39 -25.20 -7.70
N LEU A 143 -16.85 -24.71 -6.55
CA LEU A 143 -17.08 -23.29 -6.29
C LEU A 143 -15.75 -22.50 -6.26
N GLY A 144 -14.62 -23.20 -6.33
CA GLY A 144 -13.26 -22.64 -6.41
C GLY A 144 -12.76 -22.35 -7.83
N GLU A 145 -13.32 -22.99 -8.85
CA GLU A 145 -12.74 -22.96 -10.20
C GLU A 145 -13.80 -23.07 -11.30
N ALA A 146 -14.81 -22.19 -11.28
CA ALA A 146 -15.55 -21.96 -12.52
C ALA A 146 -14.54 -21.36 -13.53
N PRO A 147 -14.24 -22.02 -14.67
CA PRO A 147 -13.46 -21.38 -15.71
C PRO A 147 -14.28 -20.16 -16.13
N ARG A 148 -13.80 -18.97 -15.77
CA ARG A 148 -14.38 -17.73 -16.28
C ARG A 148 -14.36 -17.89 -17.80
N ALA A 149 -15.55 -18.00 -18.40
CA ALA A 149 -15.73 -17.90 -19.83
C ALA A 149 -14.79 -16.79 -20.28
N VAL A 150 -13.85 -17.12 -21.18
CA VAL A 150 -12.83 -16.20 -21.67
C VAL A 150 -13.59 -15.01 -22.22
N ALA A 151 -13.78 -13.99 -21.38
CA ALA A 151 -14.54 -12.83 -21.74
C ALA A 151 -13.77 -12.24 -22.89
N GLN A 152 -14.34 -12.35 -24.10
CA GLN A 152 -13.74 -11.81 -25.31
C GLN A 152 -13.25 -10.43 -24.95
N ARG A 153 -11.93 -10.27 -25.02
CA ARG A 153 -11.23 -9.11 -24.51
C ARG A 153 -11.68 -7.94 -25.36
N ARG A 154 -12.78 -7.28 -24.95
CA ARG A 154 -13.26 -6.06 -25.60
C ARG A 154 -12.04 -5.17 -25.72
N VAL A 155 -11.76 -4.74 -26.96
CA VAL A 155 -10.71 -3.77 -27.24
C VAL A 155 -11.07 -2.53 -26.43
N GLN A 156 -10.52 -2.43 -25.23
CA GLN A 156 -10.81 -1.36 -24.32
C GLN A 156 -10.30 -0.08 -24.97
N LYS A 157 -11.20 0.88 -25.17
CA LYS A 157 -10.86 2.24 -25.60
C LYS A 157 -9.64 2.71 -24.82
N ARG A 158 -8.65 3.26 -25.54
CA ARG A 158 -7.50 3.93 -24.94
C ARG A 158 -8.06 4.97 -23.97
N VAL A 159 -7.70 4.86 -22.70
CA VAL A 159 -8.20 5.74 -21.63
C VAL A 159 -7.50 7.09 -21.73
N PHE A 160 -6.28 7.08 -22.27
CA PHE A 160 -5.48 8.27 -22.53
C PHE A 160 -5.17 8.36 -24.02
N ASP A 161 -5.66 9.41 -24.68
CA ASP A 161 -5.32 9.73 -26.07
C ASP A 161 -3.97 10.46 -26.16
N LEU A 162 -2.95 9.96 -25.44
CA LEU A 162 -1.58 10.44 -25.63
C LEU A 162 -1.09 9.86 -26.97
N ALA A 163 -1.19 10.65 -28.02
CA ALA A 163 -0.77 10.28 -29.36
C ALA A 163 0.72 9.86 -29.38
N GLY A 164 1.00 8.69 -29.96
CA GLY A 164 2.35 8.23 -30.28
C GLY A 164 2.95 7.16 -29.35
N PRO A 165 4.21 6.72 -29.63
CA PRO A 165 4.84 5.60 -28.93
C PRO A 165 5.01 5.80 -27.41
N VAL A 166 5.29 7.04 -26.99
CA VAL A 166 5.45 7.38 -25.56
C VAL A 166 4.15 7.14 -24.80
N GLY A 167 3.02 7.63 -25.34
CA GLY A 167 1.71 7.47 -24.72
C GLY A 167 1.29 6.01 -24.59
N ALA A 168 1.58 5.19 -25.61
CA ALA A 168 1.30 3.76 -25.56
C ALA A 168 2.08 3.02 -24.45
N VAL A 169 3.36 3.38 -24.26
CA VAL A 169 4.19 2.81 -23.18
C VAL A 169 3.72 3.32 -21.82
N VAL A 170 3.42 4.62 -21.67
CA VAL A 170 2.89 5.19 -20.42
C VAL A 170 1.56 4.52 -20.04
N GLU A 171 0.63 4.39 -20.98
CA GLU A 171 -0.67 3.75 -20.73
C GLU A 171 -0.49 2.28 -20.33
N LYS A 172 0.42 1.57 -20.99
CA LYS A 172 0.78 0.20 -20.62
C LYS A 172 1.28 0.15 -19.18
N GLU A 173 2.26 0.96 -18.81
CA GLU A 173 2.85 0.97 -17.46
C GLU A 173 1.80 1.27 -16.39
N LEU A 174 0.95 2.29 -16.61
CA LEU A 174 -0.13 2.63 -15.68
C LEU A 174 -1.13 1.47 -15.51
N ARG A 175 -1.51 0.79 -16.60
CA ARG A 175 -2.38 -0.39 -16.53
C ARG A 175 -1.70 -1.57 -15.83
N TYR A 176 -0.39 -1.72 -15.97
CA TYR A 176 0.39 -2.78 -15.29
C TYR A 176 0.46 -2.51 -13.79
N LEU A 177 0.76 -1.27 -13.41
CA LEU A 177 0.81 -0.85 -12.02
C LEU A 177 -0.55 -0.98 -11.33
N ALA A 178 -1.63 -0.50 -11.96
CA ALA A 178 -2.99 -0.61 -11.41
C ALA A 178 -3.48 -2.06 -11.24
N ARG A 179 -2.84 -3.02 -11.92
CA ARG A 179 -3.15 -4.45 -11.80
C ARG A 179 -2.26 -5.18 -10.79
N SER A 180 -1.15 -4.59 -10.34
CA SER A 180 -0.26 -5.20 -9.36
C SER A 180 -0.51 -4.62 -7.97
N GLY A 181 -1.29 -5.34 -7.14
CA GLY A 181 -1.48 -4.96 -5.73
C GLY A 181 -0.18 -4.96 -4.93
N VAL A 182 0.77 -5.83 -5.29
CA VAL A 182 2.07 -5.95 -4.64
C VAL A 182 2.97 -4.72 -4.88
N MET A 183 2.98 -4.18 -6.10
CA MET A 183 3.76 -2.97 -6.38
C MET A 183 3.15 -1.72 -5.76
N LEU A 184 1.82 -1.62 -5.74
CA LEU A 184 1.14 -0.54 -5.02
C LEU A 184 1.46 -0.59 -3.52
N TYR A 185 1.54 -1.79 -2.94
CA TYR A 185 1.96 -1.97 -1.55
C TYR A 185 3.41 -1.53 -1.31
N SER A 186 4.36 -1.92 -2.17
CA SER A 186 5.76 -1.51 -2.01
C SER A 186 5.97 0.01 -2.13
N LEU A 187 5.11 0.68 -2.90
CA LEU A 187 5.10 2.14 -3.01
C LEU A 187 4.57 2.81 -1.72
N LEU A 188 3.60 2.19 -1.04
CA LEU A 188 3.03 2.73 0.20
C LEU A 188 3.86 2.42 1.45
N ALA A 189 4.65 1.34 1.47
CA ALA A 189 5.37 0.91 2.65
C ALA A 189 6.32 1.97 3.27
N PRO A 190 7.13 2.71 2.50
CA PRO A 190 7.98 3.77 3.04
C PRO A 190 7.17 4.94 3.63
N LEU A 191 6.02 5.26 3.03
CA LEU A 191 5.11 6.31 3.51
C LEU A 191 4.49 5.93 4.86
N ILE A 192 4.12 4.66 5.04
CA ILE A 192 3.64 4.14 6.32
C ILE A 192 4.73 4.25 7.38
N MET A 193 5.98 3.95 7.04
CA MET A 193 7.09 4.04 7.99
C MET A 193 7.33 5.47 8.47
N LEU A 194 7.25 6.46 7.57
CA LEU A 194 7.29 7.89 7.93
C LEU A 194 6.13 8.25 8.89
N PHE A 195 4.95 7.68 8.68
CA PHE A 195 3.76 7.91 9.49
C PHE A 195 3.86 7.29 10.91
N VAL A 196 4.52 6.12 11.03
CA VAL A 196 4.75 5.42 12.29
C VAL A 196 5.80 6.14 13.14
N LEU A 197 6.91 6.59 12.54
CA LEU A 197 7.95 7.34 13.25
C LEU A 197 7.43 8.66 13.85
N GLY A 198 6.43 9.29 13.23
CA GLY A 198 5.77 10.49 13.75
C GLY A 198 4.96 10.31 15.05
N ARG A 199 4.87 9.10 15.62
CA ARG A 199 4.28 8.87 16.96
C ARG A 199 5.27 9.08 18.11
N GLY A 200 6.57 9.11 17.84
CA GLY A 200 7.63 9.16 18.84
C GLY A 200 8.04 10.58 19.24
N GLY A 201 7.16 11.31 19.92
CA GLY A 201 7.51 12.49 20.71
C GLY A 201 7.86 13.77 19.93
N GLN A 202 7.40 14.90 20.47
CA GLN A 202 7.84 16.26 20.14
C GLN A 202 9.32 16.43 20.52
N THR A 203 10.21 15.71 19.84
CA THR A 203 11.65 15.98 19.94
C THR A 203 11.92 17.20 19.07
N GLY A 204 12.24 18.33 19.71
CA GLY A 204 12.21 19.70 19.17
C GLY A 204 13.13 20.05 17.99
N GLY A 205 13.48 19.09 17.13
CA GLY A 205 14.20 19.30 15.87
C GLY A 205 13.73 18.39 14.73
N MET A 206 12.98 17.32 15.01
CA MET A 206 12.56 16.33 13.99
C MET A 206 11.59 16.95 12.96
N GLU A 207 10.78 17.92 13.38
CA GLU A 207 9.80 18.62 12.54
C GLU A 207 10.45 19.33 11.35
N ARG A 208 11.64 19.93 11.57
CA ARG A 208 12.40 20.62 10.52
C ARG A 208 12.88 19.65 9.45
N PHE A 209 13.22 18.42 9.82
CA PHE A 209 13.76 17.41 8.91
C PHE A 209 12.73 16.44 8.36
N ALA A 210 11.47 16.51 8.82
CA ALA A 210 10.41 15.59 8.42
C ALA A 210 10.18 15.54 6.91
N LEU A 211 10.14 16.69 6.23
CA LEU A 211 9.95 16.77 4.78
C LEU A 211 11.13 16.18 3.97
N PRO A 212 12.39 16.59 4.20
CA PRO A 212 13.53 16.03 3.47
C PRO A 212 13.76 14.56 3.78
N LEU A 213 13.59 14.12 5.04
CA LEU A 213 13.66 12.70 5.38
C LEU A 213 12.53 11.92 4.70
N GLY A 214 11.30 12.40 4.75
CA GLY A 214 10.16 11.76 4.08
C GLY A 214 10.36 11.65 2.57
N SER A 215 10.91 12.68 1.94
CA SER A 215 11.24 12.68 0.52
C SER A 215 12.36 11.70 0.18
N ALA A 216 13.39 11.60 1.03
CA ALA A 216 14.46 10.61 0.89
C ALA A 216 13.96 9.17 1.04
N TYR A 217 13.06 8.93 2.00
CA TYR A 217 12.42 7.63 2.19
C TYR A 217 11.53 7.24 1.02
N GLY A 218 10.86 8.21 0.37
CA GLY A 218 10.00 7.90 -0.77
C GLY A 218 10.74 7.25 -1.95
N PHE A 219 12.00 7.66 -2.17
CA PHE A 219 12.84 7.02 -3.18
C PHE A 219 13.05 5.51 -2.97
N LEU A 220 12.97 5.02 -1.72
CA LEU A 220 13.10 3.58 -1.43
C LEU A 220 11.92 2.77 -1.97
N GLY A 221 10.72 3.35 -1.99
CA GLY A 221 9.53 2.68 -2.54
C GLY A 221 9.60 2.49 -4.05
N LEU A 222 10.28 3.43 -4.71
CA LEU A 222 10.45 3.44 -6.16
C LEU A 222 11.74 2.77 -6.65
N THR A 223 12.67 2.37 -5.76
CA THR A 223 13.99 1.83 -6.14
C THR A 223 13.88 0.72 -7.18
N ARG A 224 13.02 -0.28 -6.94
CA ARG A 224 12.87 -1.41 -7.87
C ARG A 224 12.32 -0.97 -9.23
N LEU A 225 11.39 -0.02 -9.25
CA LEU A 225 10.78 0.51 -10.47
C LEU A 225 11.75 1.37 -11.29
N VAL A 226 12.65 2.09 -10.62
CA VAL A 226 13.63 3.00 -11.25
C VAL A 226 14.86 2.24 -11.73
N TYR A 227 15.47 1.42 -10.87
CA TYR A 227 16.75 0.76 -11.15
C TYR A 227 16.64 -0.58 -11.89
N ASN A 228 15.43 -1.12 -12.04
CA ASN A 228 15.15 -2.31 -12.85
C ASN A 228 13.87 -2.15 -13.69
N SER A 229 13.74 -1.01 -14.37
CA SER A 229 12.52 -0.64 -15.13
C SER A 229 12.21 -1.56 -16.33
N LEU A 230 13.22 -2.27 -16.85
CA LEU A 230 13.07 -3.28 -17.92
C LEU A 230 12.79 -4.68 -17.36
N GLY A 231 13.01 -4.91 -16.06
CA GLY A 231 12.83 -6.22 -15.44
C GLY A 231 11.41 -6.77 -15.54
N GLY A 232 10.41 -5.90 -15.53
CA GLY A 232 8.99 -6.28 -15.65
C GLY A 232 8.55 -6.67 -17.06
N GLU A 233 9.41 -6.51 -18.08
CA GLU A 233 9.08 -6.82 -19.48
C GLU A 233 9.12 -8.31 -19.80
N GLY A 234 10.02 -9.06 -19.13
CA GLY A 234 10.24 -10.48 -19.40
C GLY A 234 10.54 -10.76 -20.87
N SER A 235 9.86 -11.76 -21.45
CA SER A 235 10.00 -12.10 -22.87
C SER A 235 9.53 -11.00 -23.83
N GLY A 236 8.72 -10.04 -23.35
CA GLY A 236 8.25 -8.91 -24.13
C GLY A 236 9.36 -7.94 -24.57
N ILE A 237 10.56 -8.02 -23.98
CA ILE A 237 11.70 -7.19 -24.37
C ILE A 237 12.08 -7.36 -25.84
N GLN A 238 11.89 -8.55 -26.42
CA GLN A 238 12.18 -8.84 -27.83
C GLN A 238 11.36 -7.93 -28.76
N LEU A 239 10.13 -7.59 -28.36
CA LEU A 239 9.26 -6.73 -29.15
C LEU A 239 9.83 -5.31 -29.30
N TYR A 240 10.55 -4.78 -28.30
CA TYR A 240 11.17 -3.47 -28.40
C TYR A 240 12.35 -3.42 -29.38
N PHE A 241 13.02 -4.55 -29.61
CA PHE A 241 14.09 -4.65 -30.60
C PHE A 241 13.56 -4.92 -32.01
N MET A 242 12.34 -5.44 -32.14
CA MET A 242 11.67 -5.66 -33.42
C MET A 242 10.80 -4.48 -33.85
N SER A 243 10.38 -3.62 -32.91
CA SER A 243 9.55 -2.46 -33.22
C SER A 243 10.40 -1.31 -33.78
N PRO A 244 9.83 -0.47 -34.68
CA PRO A 244 10.54 0.68 -35.24
C PRO A 244 10.76 1.83 -34.23
N THR A 245 10.39 1.63 -32.97
CA THR A 245 10.46 2.64 -31.92
C THR A 245 11.81 2.55 -31.20
N PRO A 246 12.62 3.62 -31.18
CA PRO A 246 13.94 3.56 -30.58
C PRO A 246 13.84 3.36 -29.06
N VAL A 247 14.82 2.66 -28.47
CA VAL A 247 14.77 2.29 -27.04
C VAL A 247 14.79 3.55 -26.16
N ARG A 248 15.43 4.63 -26.62
CA ARG A 248 15.39 5.94 -25.94
C ARG A 248 13.97 6.44 -25.67
N THR A 249 13.03 6.19 -26.59
CA THR A 249 11.63 6.63 -26.46
C THR A 249 10.89 5.79 -25.44
N VAL A 250 11.19 4.49 -25.37
CA VAL A 250 10.66 3.59 -24.33
C VAL A 250 11.20 3.99 -22.96
N MET A 251 12.50 4.26 -22.84
CA MET A 251 13.12 4.70 -21.59
C MET A 251 12.61 6.08 -21.15
N LEU A 252 12.40 7.01 -22.08
CA LEU A 252 11.78 8.31 -21.79
C LEU A 252 10.37 8.12 -21.21
N ALA A 253 9.54 7.27 -21.84
CA ALA A 253 8.20 6.98 -21.36
C ALA A 253 8.21 6.37 -19.95
N LYS A 254 9.14 5.44 -19.68
CA LYS A 254 9.32 4.86 -18.33
C LYS A 254 9.75 5.91 -17.31
N ASN A 255 10.68 6.80 -17.67
CA ASN A 255 11.11 7.91 -16.79
C ASN A 255 9.95 8.87 -16.49
N LEU A 256 9.08 9.17 -17.46
CA LEU A 256 7.90 10.01 -17.23
C LEU A 256 6.93 9.37 -16.24
N VAL A 257 6.71 8.05 -16.32
CA VAL A 257 5.90 7.32 -15.34
C VAL A 257 6.55 7.40 -13.96
N GLN A 258 7.85 7.17 -13.86
CA GLN A 258 8.58 7.24 -12.59
C GLN A 258 8.54 8.64 -11.96
N ILE A 259 8.72 9.70 -12.76
CA ILE A 259 8.56 11.09 -12.31
C ILE A 259 7.14 11.32 -11.80
N THR A 260 6.13 10.87 -12.55
CA THR A 260 4.72 11.03 -12.15
C THR A 260 4.43 10.32 -10.83
N LEU A 261 4.91 9.09 -10.67
CA LEU A 261 4.75 8.33 -9.43
C LEU A 261 5.46 9.00 -8.26
N PHE A 262 6.68 9.50 -8.46
CA PHE A 262 7.40 10.25 -7.45
C PHE A 262 6.68 11.55 -7.05
N LEU A 263 6.12 12.29 -8.01
CA LEU A 263 5.37 13.51 -7.71
C LEU A 263 4.10 13.23 -6.91
N VAL A 264 3.39 12.14 -7.24
CA VAL A 264 2.23 11.67 -6.45
C VAL A 264 2.68 11.29 -5.04
N GLU A 265 3.77 10.54 -4.92
CA GLU A 265 4.34 10.16 -3.63
C GLU A 265 4.77 11.39 -2.81
N LEU A 266 5.46 12.35 -3.42
CA LEU A 266 5.88 13.60 -2.81
C LEU A 266 4.67 14.41 -2.31
N ALA A 267 3.58 14.47 -3.09
CA ALA A 267 2.35 15.13 -2.65
C ALA A 267 1.76 14.45 -1.41
N VAL A 268 1.79 13.11 -1.35
CA VAL A 268 1.36 12.35 -0.17
C VAL A 268 2.30 12.60 1.02
N VAL A 269 3.61 12.61 0.82
CA VAL A 269 4.59 12.96 1.86
C VAL A 269 4.31 14.36 2.42
N ILE A 270 4.11 15.36 1.56
CA ILE A 270 3.80 16.73 1.97
C ILE A 270 2.49 16.77 2.77
N ALA A 271 1.44 16.09 2.31
CA ALA A 271 0.17 16.01 3.03
C ALA A 271 0.33 15.37 4.41
N ILE A 272 1.10 14.28 4.51
CA ILE A 272 1.42 13.61 5.78
C ILE A 272 2.18 14.56 6.70
N VAL A 273 3.24 15.21 6.21
CA VAL A 273 4.07 16.14 6.99
C VAL A 273 3.22 17.29 7.52
N ILE A 274 2.38 17.91 6.68
CA ILE A 274 1.48 19.00 7.09
C ILE A 274 0.48 18.52 8.15
N SER A 275 -0.11 17.33 7.95
CA SER A 275 -1.09 16.78 8.90
C SER A 275 -0.49 16.41 10.27
N ARG A 276 0.82 16.11 10.33
CA ARG A 276 1.49 15.61 11.53
C ARG A 276 2.33 16.64 12.27
N PHE A 277 3.08 17.45 11.52
CA PHE A 277 4.08 18.39 12.04
C PHE A 277 3.71 19.85 11.76
N GLY A 278 2.59 20.10 11.07
CA GLY A 278 2.21 21.44 10.64
C GLY A 278 2.99 21.93 9.42
N LEU A 279 2.92 23.24 9.15
CA LEU A 279 3.53 23.82 7.96
C LEU A 279 5.07 23.76 8.05
N PRO A 280 5.76 23.10 7.09
CA PRO A 280 7.22 23.02 7.12
C PRO A 280 7.87 24.39 6.94
N HIS A 281 9.02 24.58 7.58
CA HIS A 281 9.79 25.82 7.51
C HIS A 281 10.14 26.17 6.05
N ARG A 282 9.83 27.40 5.61
CA ARG A 282 9.98 27.85 4.20
C ARG A 282 11.39 27.61 3.65
N GLY A 283 12.42 27.89 4.44
CA GLY A 283 13.81 27.66 4.03
C GLY A 283 14.12 26.17 3.77
N MET A 284 13.55 25.26 4.56
CA MET A 284 13.75 23.82 4.38
C MET A 284 12.93 23.28 3.20
N LEU A 285 11.74 23.85 2.96
CA LEU A 285 10.93 23.56 1.78
C LEU A 285 11.70 23.85 0.49
N VAL A 286 12.27 25.06 0.38
CA VAL A 286 13.07 25.47 -0.79
C VAL A 286 14.30 24.58 -0.92
N LEU A 287 15.02 24.34 0.17
CA LEU A 287 16.21 23.50 0.15
C LEU A 287 15.89 22.06 -0.28
N THR A 288 14.81 21.48 0.23
CA THR A 288 14.36 20.14 -0.15
C THR A 288 13.96 20.11 -1.62
N ALA A 289 13.26 21.13 -2.12
CA ALA A 289 12.92 21.24 -3.54
C ALA A 289 14.18 21.31 -4.42
N CYS A 290 15.17 22.15 -4.06
CA CYS A 290 16.45 22.23 -4.77
C CYS A 290 17.21 20.90 -4.75
N TRP A 291 17.25 20.22 -3.59
CA TRP A 291 17.86 18.89 -3.50
C TRP A 291 17.12 17.86 -4.35
N LEU A 292 15.78 17.89 -4.39
CA LEU A 292 14.98 16.99 -5.23
C LEU A 292 15.20 17.24 -6.73
N LEU A 293 15.36 18.49 -7.16
CA LEU A 293 15.73 18.84 -8.53
C LEU A 293 17.08 18.26 -8.93
N PHE A 294 17.99 18.06 -7.98
CA PHE A 294 19.26 17.36 -8.19
C PHE A 294 19.09 15.83 -8.14
N ALA A 295 18.43 15.32 -7.09
CA ALA A 295 18.34 13.89 -6.80
C ALA A 295 17.52 13.14 -7.85
N LEU A 296 16.42 13.73 -8.34
CA LEU A 296 15.53 13.06 -9.29
C LEU A 296 16.21 12.74 -10.63
N PRO A 297 16.78 13.70 -11.38
CA PRO A 297 17.47 13.39 -12.63
C PRO A 297 18.64 12.43 -12.44
N LEU A 298 19.37 12.55 -11.32
CA LEU A 298 20.48 11.66 -11.03
C LEU A 298 20.02 10.21 -10.81
N GLN A 299 18.90 10.02 -10.10
CA GLN A 299 18.29 8.68 -9.94
C GLN A 299 17.75 8.13 -11.25
N LEU A 300 17.15 8.95 -12.11
CA LEU A 300 16.71 8.50 -13.43
C LEU A 300 17.90 8.12 -14.32
N ALA A 301 19.00 8.88 -14.28
CA ALA A 301 20.22 8.56 -15.02
C ALA A 301 20.81 7.23 -14.56
N ALA A 302 21.01 7.07 -13.25
CA ALA A 302 21.51 5.83 -12.67
C ALA A 302 20.55 4.65 -12.91
N GLY A 303 19.25 4.89 -12.80
CA GLY A 303 18.19 3.91 -13.06
C GLY A 303 18.20 3.41 -14.50
N ASN A 304 18.37 4.32 -15.47
CA ASN A 304 18.54 3.96 -16.89
C ASN A 304 19.77 3.09 -17.11
N LEU A 305 20.91 3.48 -16.52
CA LEU A 305 22.17 2.73 -16.63
C LEU A 305 22.02 1.31 -16.06
N LEU A 306 21.45 1.16 -14.85
CA LEU A 306 21.28 -0.16 -14.24
C LEU A 306 20.20 -0.99 -14.92
N SER A 307 19.11 -0.36 -15.36
CA SER A 307 18.05 -1.05 -16.09
C SER A 307 18.55 -1.67 -17.39
N ILE A 308 19.57 -1.09 -18.04
CA ILE A 308 20.16 -1.61 -19.28
C ILE A 308 21.34 -2.55 -18.99
N ASN A 309 22.21 -2.21 -18.04
CA ASN A 309 23.44 -2.98 -17.80
C ASN A 309 23.26 -4.17 -16.86
N MET A 310 22.31 -4.10 -15.94
CA MET A 310 22.11 -5.08 -14.87
C MET A 310 20.62 -5.40 -14.72
N ALA A 311 19.93 -5.60 -15.84
CA ALA A 311 18.53 -5.99 -15.89
C ALA A 311 18.35 -7.42 -15.37
N TYR A 312 17.34 -7.63 -14.53
CA TYR A 312 16.93 -8.96 -14.09
C TYR A 312 15.41 -9.09 -14.17
N ARG A 313 14.93 -10.31 -14.46
CA ARG A 313 13.50 -10.55 -14.63
C ARG A 313 12.75 -10.36 -13.30
N MET A 314 11.73 -9.51 -13.33
CA MET A 314 10.87 -9.24 -12.18
C MET A 314 9.47 -9.82 -12.37
N THR A 315 9.05 -10.64 -11.42
CA THR A 315 7.68 -11.10 -11.26
C THR A 315 6.89 -10.11 -10.42
N LEU A 316 6.18 -9.21 -11.10
CA LEU A 316 5.31 -8.16 -10.57
C LEU A 316 4.21 -8.62 -9.60
N THR A 317 4.08 -9.93 -9.38
CA THR A 317 2.94 -10.55 -8.70
C THR A 317 3.35 -11.48 -7.54
N ARG A 318 4.66 -11.67 -7.31
CA ARG A 318 5.21 -12.41 -6.15
C ARG A 318 6.45 -11.69 -5.65
N MET A 319 6.54 -11.41 -4.35
CA MET A 319 7.78 -10.96 -3.72
C MET A 319 8.66 -12.18 -3.40
N SER A 320 9.24 -12.79 -4.43
CA SER A 320 10.26 -13.84 -4.24
C SER A 320 11.67 -13.25 -4.43
N ARG A 321 12.67 -13.93 -3.87
CA ARG A 321 14.08 -13.60 -4.09
C ARG A 321 14.46 -14.04 -5.50
N GLU A 322 14.46 -13.09 -6.44
CA GLU A 322 14.76 -13.35 -7.85
C GLU A 322 16.27 -13.49 -8.06
N GLN A 323 16.69 -14.49 -8.83
CA GLN A 323 18.10 -14.68 -9.19
C GLN A 323 18.60 -13.44 -9.96
N GLY A 324 19.76 -12.91 -9.57
CA GLY A 324 20.32 -11.66 -10.14
C GLY A 324 19.89 -10.36 -9.45
N ALA A 325 18.85 -10.38 -8.60
CA ALA A 325 18.33 -9.17 -7.93
C ALA A 325 19.30 -8.59 -6.88
N ALA A 326 20.20 -9.40 -6.31
CA ALA A 326 21.08 -8.98 -5.22
C ALA A 326 22.11 -7.91 -5.66
N GLY A 327 22.75 -8.09 -6.83
CA GLY A 327 23.76 -7.16 -7.32
C GLY A 327 23.18 -5.79 -7.68
N ASN A 328 22.08 -5.77 -8.44
CA ASN A 328 21.36 -4.53 -8.76
C ASN A 328 20.76 -3.89 -7.49
N GLY A 329 20.21 -4.68 -6.58
CA GLY A 329 19.66 -4.20 -5.30
C GLY A 329 20.69 -3.51 -4.40
N LEU A 330 21.87 -4.10 -4.22
CA LEU A 330 22.93 -3.49 -3.41
C LEU A 330 23.48 -2.23 -4.05
N LEU A 331 23.68 -2.23 -5.38
CA LEU A 331 24.22 -1.09 -6.09
C LEU A 331 23.23 0.07 -6.17
N SER A 332 21.93 -0.20 -6.36
CA SER A 332 20.89 0.83 -6.29
C SER A 332 20.79 1.44 -4.90
N LEU A 333 20.90 0.64 -3.83
CA LEU A 333 20.94 1.14 -2.46
C LEU A 333 22.19 1.98 -2.19
N LEU A 334 23.36 1.57 -2.69
CA LEU A 334 24.60 2.35 -2.60
C LEU A 334 24.47 3.70 -3.31
N ILE A 335 23.92 3.72 -4.52
CA ILE A 335 23.68 4.98 -5.26
C ILE A 335 22.71 5.87 -4.49
N GLN A 336 21.61 5.33 -3.97
CA GLN A 336 20.67 6.10 -3.16
C GLN A 336 21.33 6.69 -1.91
N LEU A 337 22.14 5.89 -1.21
CA LEU A 337 22.89 6.34 -0.04
C LEU A 337 23.89 7.44 -0.40
N ILE A 338 24.56 7.36 -1.56
CA ILE A 338 25.45 8.43 -2.05
C ILE A 338 24.64 9.70 -2.34
N ILE A 339 23.50 9.60 -3.04
CA ILE A 339 22.68 10.78 -3.39
C ILE A 339 22.15 11.48 -2.13
N VAL A 340 21.64 10.71 -1.17
CA VAL A 340 21.19 11.23 0.12
C VAL A 340 22.36 11.77 0.94
N GLY A 341 23.49 11.05 0.97
CA GLY A 341 24.70 11.44 1.69
C GLY A 341 25.32 12.73 1.18
N VAL A 342 25.36 12.94 -0.15
CA VAL A 342 25.80 14.21 -0.76
C VAL A 342 24.84 15.34 -0.39
N GLY A 343 23.53 15.08 -0.44
CA GLY A 343 22.51 16.05 0.00
C GLY A 343 22.69 16.47 1.46
N ALA A 344 22.74 15.50 2.37
CA ALA A 344 22.93 15.73 3.79
C ALA A 344 24.29 16.40 4.07
N GLY A 345 25.37 15.93 3.45
CA GLY A 345 26.72 16.46 3.64
C GLY A 345 26.84 17.92 3.25
N ILE A 346 26.31 18.32 2.08
CA ILE A 346 26.31 19.72 1.64
C ILE A 346 25.51 20.59 2.61
N TYR A 347 24.34 20.13 3.05
CA TYR A 347 23.52 20.86 4.02
C TYR A 347 24.23 21.03 5.36
N PHE A 348 24.73 19.96 5.97
CA PHE A 348 25.37 20.01 7.28
C PHE A 348 26.65 20.84 7.25
N TRP A 349 27.46 20.70 6.20
CA TRP A 349 28.67 21.51 6.00
C TRP A 349 28.35 23.01 5.93
N LEU A 350 27.40 23.40 5.09
CA LEU A 350 27.03 24.81 4.94
C LEU A 350 26.23 25.34 6.13
N SER A 351 25.51 24.47 6.85
CA SER A 351 24.87 24.81 8.12
C SER A 351 25.90 25.09 9.22
N TYR A 352 27.00 24.35 9.26
CA TYR A 352 28.10 24.59 10.19
C TYR A 352 28.75 25.97 9.95
N LEU A 353 28.85 26.38 8.69
CA LEU A 353 29.35 27.71 8.28
C LEU A 353 28.32 28.83 8.43
N GLY A 354 27.09 28.54 8.87
CA GLY A 354 26.00 29.52 8.97
C GLY A 354 25.42 29.99 7.62
N GLN A 355 25.84 29.39 6.50
CA GLN A 355 25.49 29.81 5.12
C GLN A 355 24.52 28.83 4.44
N VAL A 356 23.42 28.48 5.11
CA VAL A 356 22.43 27.51 4.61
C VAL A 356 21.81 27.91 3.27
N GLN A 357 21.72 29.21 2.95
CA GLN A 357 21.19 29.69 1.67
C GLN A 357 22.08 29.29 0.48
N LEU A 358 23.41 29.19 0.67
CA LEU A 358 24.30 28.74 -0.38
C LEU A 358 24.07 27.28 -0.76
N ALA A 359 23.54 26.46 0.16
CA ALA A 359 23.26 25.06 -0.12
C ALA A 359 22.21 24.92 -1.23
N ALA A 360 21.22 25.83 -1.29
CA ALA A 360 20.25 25.85 -2.37
C ALA A 360 20.90 26.13 -3.73
N TRP A 361 21.82 27.10 -3.80
CA TRP A 361 22.56 27.41 -5.03
C TRP A 361 23.47 26.27 -5.48
N VAL A 362 24.17 25.62 -4.54
CA VAL A 362 24.97 24.43 -4.81
C VAL A 362 24.10 23.31 -5.36
N PHE A 363 22.93 23.04 -4.76
CA PHE A 363 22.01 22.04 -5.28
C PHE A 363 21.47 22.38 -6.67
N LEU A 364 21.19 23.65 -6.97
CA LEU A 364 20.78 24.06 -8.32
C LEU A 364 21.90 23.85 -9.36
N ALA A 365 23.15 24.15 -9.01
CA ALA A 365 24.30 23.88 -9.87
C ALA A 365 24.47 22.37 -10.13
N LEU A 366 24.35 21.56 -9.08
CA LEU A 366 24.38 20.09 -9.21
C LEU A 366 23.18 19.56 -10.00
N ALA A 367 22.00 20.17 -9.86
CA ALA A 367 20.81 19.80 -10.60
C ALA A 367 21.00 20.02 -12.11
N ALA A 368 21.60 21.14 -12.52
CA ALA A 368 21.93 21.37 -13.92
C ALA A 368 22.84 20.26 -14.48
N GLY A 369 23.90 19.90 -13.72
CA GLY A 369 24.78 18.78 -14.08
C GLY A 369 24.06 17.44 -14.16
N ALA A 370 23.19 17.14 -13.19
CA ALA A 370 22.42 15.90 -13.14
C ALA A 370 21.42 15.79 -14.30
N ILE A 371 20.77 16.90 -14.68
CA ILE A 371 19.86 16.95 -15.84
C ILE A 371 20.64 16.69 -17.13
N VAL A 372 21.80 17.34 -17.32
CA VAL A 372 22.65 17.11 -18.49
C VAL A 372 23.10 15.65 -18.56
N LEU A 373 23.52 15.08 -17.42
CA LEU A 373 23.90 13.67 -17.33
C LEU A 373 22.73 12.75 -17.71
N TRP A 374 21.54 12.99 -17.16
CA TRP A 374 20.35 12.21 -17.48
C TRP A 374 19.99 12.28 -18.97
N LEU A 375 20.02 13.48 -19.57
CA LEU A 375 19.75 13.66 -21.00
C LEU A 375 20.78 12.95 -21.87
N ARG A 376 22.08 12.96 -21.49
CA ARG A 376 23.12 12.21 -22.21
C ARG A 376 22.92 10.71 -22.11
N VAL A 377 22.68 10.18 -20.90
CA VAL A 377 22.38 8.75 -20.71
C VAL A 377 21.16 8.33 -21.52
N LEU A 378 20.12 9.18 -21.56
CA LEU A 378 18.91 8.91 -22.33
C LEU A 378 19.16 8.93 -23.85
N ALA A 379 19.99 9.86 -24.34
CA ALA A 379 20.40 9.91 -25.73
C ALA A 379 21.21 8.66 -26.14
N ASP A 380 22.03 8.15 -25.22
CA ASP A 380 22.85 6.96 -25.43
C ASP A 380 22.13 5.64 -25.21
N ALA A 381 20.91 5.67 -24.66
CA ALA A 381 20.15 4.47 -24.30
C ALA A 381 19.98 3.50 -25.46
N ASP A 382 19.78 4.01 -26.68
CA ASP A 382 19.63 3.18 -27.88
C ASP A 382 20.92 2.42 -28.22
N ARG A 383 22.06 3.13 -28.20
CA ARG A 383 23.38 2.52 -28.41
C ARG A 383 23.71 1.50 -27.33
N MET A 384 23.42 1.82 -26.08
CA MET A 384 23.65 0.92 -24.94
C MET A 384 22.79 -0.35 -25.04
N ALA A 385 21.50 -0.19 -25.33
CA ALA A 385 20.57 -1.31 -25.46
C ALA A 385 20.94 -2.22 -26.64
N MET A 386 21.34 -1.65 -27.78
CA MET A 386 21.78 -2.43 -28.93
C MET A 386 23.05 -3.23 -28.64
N ARG A 387 24.05 -2.63 -27.96
CA ARG A 387 25.28 -3.33 -27.54
C ARG A 387 25.02 -4.49 -26.57
N ARG A 388 23.97 -4.39 -25.75
CA ARG A 388 23.57 -5.42 -24.77
C ARG A 388 22.34 -6.22 -25.18
N ARG A 389 21.93 -6.17 -26.45
CA ARG A 389 20.68 -6.78 -26.92
C ARG A 389 20.57 -8.24 -26.50
N ASP A 390 21.58 -9.05 -26.82
CA ASP A 390 21.54 -10.49 -26.62
C ASP A 390 21.55 -10.82 -25.11
N ALA A 391 22.35 -10.09 -24.32
CA ALA A 391 22.39 -10.22 -22.87
C ALA A 391 21.06 -9.82 -22.19
N LEU A 392 20.39 -8.78 -22.68
CA LEU A 392 19.08 -8.35 -22.18
C LEU A 392 17.99 -9.38 -22.51
N ILE A 393 18.01 -9.94 -23.73
CA ILE A 393 17.07 -10.99 -24.12
C ILE A 393 17.32 -12.25 -23.28
N GLU A 394 18.57 -12.62 -23.05
CA GLU A 394 18.91 -13.76 -22.22
C GLU A 394 18.44 -13.57 -20.76
N SER A 395 18.79 -12.46 -20.12
CA SER A 395 18.45 -12.23 -18.71
C SER A 395 16.96 -12.06 -18.44
N LEU A 396 16.19 -11.54 -19.41
CA LEU A 396 14.76 -11.26 -19.23
C LEU A 396 13.85 -12.33 -19.85
N ALA A 397 14.23 -12.96 -20.97
CA ALA A 397 13.41 -13.93 -21.67
C ALA A 397 13.75 -15.39 -21.32
N LYS A 398 15.03 -15.72 -21.08
CA LYS A 398 15.48 -17.11 -20.86
C LYS A 398 15.62 -17.52 -19.39
N ALA A 399 15.48 -16.61 -18.44
CA ALA A 399 15.50 -16.91 -17.00
C ALA A 399 14.22 -17.67 -16.55
N ALA A 400 13.95 -18.83 -17.13
CA ALA A 400 12.84 -19.74 -16.86
C ALA A 400 13.34 -21.03 -16.22
#